data_AF-A0A917FLK2-F1
#
_entry.id   AF-A0A917FLK2-F1
#
_cell.length_a   1.000
_cell.length_b   1.000
_cell.length_c   1.000
_cell.angle_alpha   90.00
_cell.angle_beta   90.00
_cell.angle_gamma   90.00
#
_symmetry.space_group_name_H-M   'P 1'
#
loop_
_entity.id
_entity.type
_entity.pdbx_description
1 polymer ?
#
loop_
_entity_poly.entity_id
_entity_poly.type
_entity_poly.pdbx_seq_one_letter_code
_entity_poly.pdbx_strand_id
1 'polypeptide(L)'
;MPRGSVGVPRIPDDVQLPPDESLTEAQRLLDAGMPFHAHEILEGTWKISVPGERALWQGLAQLAVGLTHLLRGNERGALSLLMQGRNRIWPYHLDPPHGVDVDGLVAWADTLGEALEEGRSTKPTVPALRTR
;
A
#
# COMPACT_ATOMS: atom_id res chain seq x y z
N MET A 1 -35.30 26.83 -3.91
CA MET A 1 -34.37 25.72 -3.60
C MET A 1 -35.13 24.39 -3.72
N PRO A 2 -34.54 23.22 -4.06
CA PRO A 2 -33.25 22.70 -3.56
C PRO A 2 -32.47 21.79 -4.59
N ARG A 3 -31.34 21.08 -4.38
CA ARG A 3 -30.45 20.71 -3.26
C ARG A 3 -29.00 20.71 -3.82
N GLY A 4 -28.05 21.37 -3.15
CA GLY A 4 -26.62 21.19 -3.39
C GLY A 4 -26.08 20.17 -2.40
N SER A 5 -25.81 18.96 -2.84
CA SER A 5 -25.13 17.92 -2.04
C SER A 5 -23.76 18.44 -1.60
N VAL A 6 -23.50 18.40 -0.30
CA VAL A 6 -22.18 18.67 0.29
C VAL A 6 -21.19 17.66 -0.31
N GLY A 7 -20.33 18.13 -1.20
CA GLY A 7 -19.24 17.34 -1.73
C GLY A 7 -18.32 16.94 -0.58
N VAL A 8 -18.02 15.65 -0.48
CA VAL A 8 -16.94 15.16 0.38
C VAL A 8 -15.70 16.01 0.08
N PRO A 9 -15.01 16.59 1.08
CA PRO A 9 -13.77 17.31 0.84
C PRO A 9 -12.80 16.39 0.11
N ARG A 10 -12.51 16.70 -1.16
CA ARG A 10 -11.38 16.08 -1.86
C ARG A 10 -10.13 16.59 -1.18
N ILE A 11 -9.26 15.67 -0.77
CA ILE A 11 -7.90 16.02 -0.38
C ILE A 11 -7.26 16.72 -1.61
N PRO A 12 -6.59 17.89 -1.44
CA PRO A 12 -5.92 18.56 -2.54
C PRO A 12 -4.92 17.62 -3.24
N ASP A 13 -4.87 17.63 -4.58
CA ASP A 13 -3.98 16.78 -5.41
C ASP A 13 -2.47 17.01 -5.11
N ASP A 14 -2.16 18.06 -4.35
CA ASP A 14 -0.84 18.60 -4.03
C ASP A 14 -0.36 18.33 -2.60
N VAL A 15 -1.08 17.53 -1.80
CA VAL A 15 -0.59 17.11 -0.47
C VAL A 15 0.56 16.11 -0.63
N GLN A 16 1.77 16.65 -0.74
CA GLN A 16 3.03 15.92 -0.68
C GLN A 16 3.49 15.84 0.77
N LEU A 17 3.20 14.71 1.42
CA LEU A 17 3.65 14.47 2.79
C LEU A 17 5.13 14.06 2.81
N PRO A 18 5.89 14.47 3.84
CA PRO A 18 7.19 13.87 4.13
C PRO A 18 7.08 12.35 4.32
N PRO A 19 8.14 11.57 4.02
CA PRO A 19 8.17 10.11 4.15
C PRO A 19 7.51 9.54 5.42
N ASP A 20 7.86 10.04 6.59
CA ASP A 20 7.34 9.56 7.88
C ASP A 20 5.82 9.81 8.03
N GLU A 21 5.35 10.98 7.58
CA GLU A 21 3.93 11.34 7.59
C GLU A 21 3.16 10.52 6.56
N SER A 22 3.72 10.29 5.38
CA SER A 22 3.14 9.42 4.35
C SER A 22 2.91 8.00 4.85
N LEU A 23 3.90 7.40 5.51
CA LEU A 23 3.76 6.05 6.08
C LEU A 23 2.72 6.01 7.20
N THR A 24 2.70 7.04 8.06
CA THR A 24 1.73 7.13 9.16
C THR A 24 0.30 7.25 8.63
N GLU A 25 0.07 8.14 7.67
CA GLU A 25 -1.26 8.34 7.08
C GLU A 25 -1.69 7.14 6.23
N ALA A 26 -0.78 6.55 5.45
CA ALA A 26 -1.06 5.32 4.72
C ALA A 26 -1.44 4.17 5.67
N GLN A 27 -0.74 4.00 6.79
CA GLN A 27 -1.11 2.99 7.80
C GLN A 27 -2.51 3.26 8.36
N ARG A 28 -2.81 4.51 8.75
CA ARG A 28 -4.13 4.90 9.27
C ARG A 28 -5.25 4.57 8.27
N LEU A 29 -5.01 4.82 6.98
CA LEU A 29 -5.95 4.51 5.90
C LEU A 29 -6.12 3.00 5.70
N LEU A 30 -5.02 2.23 5.76
CA LEU A 30 -5.05 0.77 5.70
C LEU A 30 -5.85 0.19 6.87
N ASP A 31 -5.60 0.65 8.09
CA ASP A 31 -6.32 0.24 9.30
C ASP A 31 -7.82 0.55 9.22
N ALA A 32 -8.18 1.64 8.54
CA ALA A 32 -9.56 2.03 8.28
C ALA A 32 -10.20 1.30 7.08
N GLY A 33 -9.53 0.33 6.46
CA GLY A 33 -10.05 -0.42 5.32
C GLY A 33 -10.10 0.38 4.02
N MET A 34 -9.24 1.40 3.87
CA MET A 34 -9.17 2.29 2.71
C MET A 34 -7.85 2.14 1.93
N PRO A 35 -7.52 0.95 1.39
CA PRO A 35 -6.22 0.69 0.76
C PRO A 35 -5.99 1.48 -0.54
N PHE A 36 -7.05 1.89 -1.25
CA PHE A 36 -6.90 2.73 -2.44
C PHE A 36 -6.37 4.12 -2.09
N HIS A 37 -6.90 4.72 -1.02
CA HIS A 37 -6.42 6.02 -0.54
C HIS A 37 -5.00 5.90 0.03
N ALA A 38 -4.68 4.79 0.71
CA ALA A 38 -3.30 4.53 1.13
C ALA A 38 -2.35 4.43 -0.09
N HIS A 39 -2.78 3.78 -1.17
CA HIS A 39 -2.05 3.75 -2.43
C HIS A 39 -1.78 5.17 -2.97
N GLU A 40 -2.77 6.06 -2.95
CA GLU A 40 -2.60 7.45 -3.43
C GLU A 40 -1.55 8.22 -2.62
N ILE A 41 -1.54 8.07 -1.28
CA ILE A 41 -0.52 8.68 -0.41
C ILE A 41 0.90 8.16 -0.74
N LEU A 42 1.03 6.83 -0.89
CA LEU A 42 2.31 6.18 -1.18
C LEU A 42 2.80 6.52 -2.59
N GLU A 43 1.90 6.59 -3.58
CA GLU A 43 2.20 6.99 -4.95
C GLU A 43 2.62 8.47 -5.03
N GLY A 44 1.96 9.35 -4.26
CA GLY A 44 2.37 10.75 -4.13
C GLY A 44 3.81 10.88 -3.65
N THR A 45 4.19 10.09 -2.65
CA THR A 45 5.56 10.07 -2.12
C THR A 45 6.56 9.49 -3.11
N TRP A 46 6.19 8.44 -3.85
CA TRP A 46 7.02 7.87 -4.92
C TRP A 46 7.39 8.90 -5.99
N LYS A 47 6.46 9.77 -6.40
CA LYS A 47 6.68 10.79 -7.44
C LYS A 47 7.78 11.80 -7.07
N ILE A 48 8.02 12.01 -5.77
CA ILE A 48 8.99 12.98 -5.25
C ILE A 48 10.20 12.33 -4.57
N SER A 49 10.23 11.00 -4.44
CA SER A 49 11.29 10.32 -3.72
C SER A 49 12.62 10.37 -4.47
N VAL A 50 13.70 10.32 -3.69
CA VAL A 50 15.06 10.23 -4.23
C VAL A 50 15.25 8.92 -5.03
N PRO A 51 16.14 8.89 -6.03
CA PRO A 51 16.30 7.72 -6.91
C PRO A 51 16.51 6.39 -6.17
N GLY A 52 17.28 6.41 -5.08
CA GLY A 52 17.57 5.23 -4.27
C GLY A 52 16.37 4.63 -3.54
N GLU A 53 15.26 5.36 -3.40
CA GLU A 53 14.06 4.90 -2.67
C GLU A 53 12.83 4.72 -3.58
N ARG A 54 12.90 5.14 -4.85
CA ARG A 54 11.73 5.08 -5.76
C ARG A 54 11.14 3.68 -5.88
N ALA A 55 12.00 2.66 -5.90
CA ALA A 55 11.53 1.28 -5.95
C ALA A 55 10.81 0.86 -4.66
N LEU A 56 11.27 1.30 -3.49
CA LEU A 56 10.57 1.07 -2.22
C LEU A 56 9.16 1.65 -2.26
N TRP A 57 9.03 2.95 -2.54
CA TRP A 57 7.73 3.64 -2.53
C TRP A 57 6.75 3.08 -3.56
N GLN A 58 7.23 2.79 -4.76
CA GLN A 58 6.41 2.13 -5.78
C GLN A 58 5.98 0.73 -5.33
N GLY A 59 6.82 -0.01 -4.61
CA GLY A 59 6.49 -1.32 -4.07
C GLY A 59 5.39 -1.24 -3.01
N LEU A 60 5.52 -0.30 -2.07
CA LEU A 60 4.49 -0.04 -1.06
C LEU A 60 3.15 0.36 -1.69
N ALA A 61 3.17 1.25 -2.70
CA ALA A 61 1.98 1.64 -3.44
C ALA A 61 1.34 0.43 -4.17
N GLN A 62 2.15 -0.48 -4.72
CA GLN A 62 1.69 -1.72 -5.35
C GLN A 62 1.04 -2.68 -4.35
N LEU A 63 1.60 -2.83 -3.14
CA LEU A 63 1.00 -3.65 -2.09
C LEU A 63 -0.39 -3.13 -1.69
N ALA A 64 -0.52 -1.81 -1.51
CA ALA A 64 -1.79 -1.17 -1.17
C ALA A 64 -2.85 -1.33 -2.29
N VAL A 65 -2.48 -1.10 -3.56
CA VAL A 65 -3.45 -1.32 -4.66
C VAL A 65 -3.73 -2.81 -4.91
N GLY A 66 -2.77 -3.70 -4.63
CA GLY A 66 -2.98 -5.16 -4.64
C GLY A 66 -4.06 -5.58 -3.64
N LEU A 67 -4.01 -5.05 -2.42
CA LEU A 67 -5.06 -5.23 -1.42
C LEU A 67 -6.41 -4.66 -1.89
N THR A 68 -6.41 -3.50 -2.55
CA THR A 68 -7.63 -2.92 -3.15
C THR A 68 -8.27 -3.87 -4.17
N HIS A 69 -7.46 -4.48 -5.04
CA HIS A 69 -7.95 -5.45 -6.03
C HIS A 69 -8.53 -6.69 -5.35
N LEU A 70 -7.88 -7.19 -4.30
CA LEU A 70 -8.36 -8.35 -3.56
C LEU A 70 -9.73 -8.08 -2.93
N LEU A 71 -9.90 -6.94 -2.26
CA LEU A 71 -11.18 -6.54 -1.65
C LEU A 71 -12.31 -6.30 -2.68
N ARG A 72 -11.96 -6.08 -3.95
CA ARG A 72 -12.92 -5.96 -5.06
C ARG A 72 -13.18 -7.29 -5.79
N GLY A 73 -12.62 -8.40 -5.30
CA GLY A 73 -12.77 -9.73 -5.90
C GLY A 73 -11.93 -9.96 -7.16
N ASN A 74 -10.95 -9.08 -7.45
CA ASN A 74 -10.01 -9.27 -8.55
C ASN A 74 -8.74 -9.98 -8.04
N GLU A 75 -8.86 -11.28 -7.75
CA GLU A 75 -7.79 -12.10 -7.18
C GLU A 75 -6.56 -12.19 -8.08
N ARG A 76 -6.74 -12.38 -9.39
CA ARG A 76 -5.62 -12.44 -10.35
C ARG A 76 -4.84 -11.12 -10.41
N GLY A 77 -5.56 -10.00 -10.43
CA GLY A 77 -4.94 -8.67 -10.39
C GLY A 77 -4.23 -8.41 -9.06
N ALA A 78 -4.85 -8.83 -7.96
CA ALA A 78 -4.26 -8.72 -6.62
C ALA A 78 -2.94 -9.49 -6.52
N LEU A 79 -2.92 -10.78 -6.88
CA LEU A 79 -1.73 -11.62 -6.86
C LEU A 79 -0.58 -10.98 -7.64
N SER A 80 -0.85 -10.51 -8.86
CA SER A 80 0.16 -9.86 -9.70
C SER A 80 0.76 -8.62 -9.04
N LEU A 81 -0.06 -7.75 -8.45
CA LEU A 81 0.39 -6.51 -7.80
C LEU A 81 1.10 -6.78 -6.47
N LEU A 82 0.61 -7.72 -5.66
CA LEU A 82 1.22 -8.12 -4.39
C LEU A 82 2.62 -8.69 -4.62
N MET A 83 2.78 -9.60 -5.59
CA MET A 83 4.09 -10.21 -5.89
C MET A 83 5.06 -9.20 -6.50
N GLN A 84 4.58 -8.30 -7.37
CA GLN A 84 5.42 -7.21 -7.89
C GLN A 84 5.88 -6.28 -6.78
N GLY A 85 4.96 -5.83 -5.91
CA GLY A 85 5.28 -4.95 -4.79
C GLY A 85 6.28 -5.59 -3.82
N ARG A 86 6.03 -6.85 -3.44
CA ARG A 86 6.90 -7.68 -2.61
C ARG A 86 8.31 -7.77 -3.18
N ASN A 87 8.45 -8.09 -4.47
CA ASN A 87 9.76 -8.19 -5.13
C ASN A 87 10.49 -6.84 -5.19
N ARG A 88 9.73 -5.75 -5.25
CA ARG A 88 10.28 -4.39 -5.34
C ARG A 88 10.82 -3.88 -4.00
N ILE A 89 10.19 -4.26 -2.89
CA ILE A 89 10.62 -3.86 -1.54
C ILE A 89 11.70 -4.78 -0.96
N TRP A 90 11.80 -6.04 -1.41
CA TRP A 90 12.75 -7.00 -0.88
C TRP A 90 14.22 -6.52 -0.82
N PRO A 91 14.77 -5.82 -1.83
CA PRO A 91 16.16 -5.35 -1.77
C PRO A 91 16.50 -4.42 -0.60
N TYR A 92 15.50 -3.85 0.08
CA TYR A 92 15.67 -2.93 1.20
C TYR A 92 15.69 -3.64 2.57
N HIS A 93 15.52 -4.97 2.64
CA HIS A 93 15.29 -5.68 3.90
C HIS A 93 16.44 -5.58 4.93
N LEU A 94 17.69 -5.39 4.47
CA LEU A 94 18.86 -5.27 5.36
C LEU A 94 19.01 -3.88 5.98
N ASP A 95 18.53 -2.83 5.30
CA ASP A 95 18.61 -1.44 5.75
C ASP A 95 17.35 -0.69 5.28
N PRO A 96 16.19 -0.90 5.92
CA PRO A 96 14.92 -0.34 5.46
C PRO A 96 14.85 1.18 5.68
N PRO A 97 14.68 1.99 4.61
CA PRO A 97 14.46 3.42 4.75
C PRO A 97 13.21 3.70 5.59
N HIS A 98 13.25 4.77 6.37
CA HIS A 98 12.11 5.26 7.16
C HIS A 98 11.53 4.22 8.15
N GLY A 99 12.30 3.19 8.53
CA GLY A 99 11.85 2.14 9.45
C GLY A 99 10.72 1.28 8.89
N VAL A 100 10.65 1.11 7.57
CA VAL A 100 9.66 0.24 6.91
C VAL A 100 9.87 -1.22 7.34
N ASP A 101 8.79 -1.92 7.69
CA ASP A 101 8.83 -3.35 8.02
C ASP A 101 8.85 -4.22 6.75
N VAL A 102 9.98 -4.18 6.03
CA VAL A 102 10.12 -4.91 4.75
C VAL A 102 9.90 -6.41 4.93
N ASP A 103 10.47 -7.00 5.98
CA ASP A 103 10.33 -8.44 6.24
C ASP A 103 8.87 -8.81 6.56
N GLY A 104 8.19 -8.03 7.41
CA GLY A 104 6.79 -8.25 7.73
C GLY A 104 5.87 -8.08 6.51
N LEU A 105 6.13 -7.09 5.67
CA LEU A 105 5.37 -6.85 4.43
C LEU A 105 5.58 -7.96 3.40
N VAL A 106 6.81 -8.47 3.29
CA VAL A 106 7.14 -9.60 2.40
C VAL A 106 6.44 -10.86 2.87
N ALA A 107 6.54 -11.21 4.15
CA ALA A 107 5.86 -12.38 4.71
C ALA A 107 4.33 -12.28 4.57
N TRP A 108 3.77 -11.09 4.76
CA TRP A 108 2.34 -10.82 4.54
C TRP A 108 1.93 -11.04 3.07
N ALA A 109 2.70 -10.49 2.13
CA ALA A 109 2.42 -10.64 0.71
C ALA A 109 2.56 -12.09 0.24
N ASP A 110 3.59 -12.81 0.69
CA ASP A 110 3.83 -14.23 0.37
C ASP A 110 2.66 -15.09 0.89
N THR A 111 2.21 -14.87 2.13
CA THR A 111 1.04 -15.58 2.72
C THR A 111 -0.25 -15.37 1.90
N LEU A 112 -0.50 -14.13 1.47
CA LEU A 112 -1.66 -13.82 0.63
C LEU A 112 -1.51 -14.43 -0.78
N GLY A 113 -0.30 -14.37 -1.34
CA GLY A 113 0.01 -14.94 -2.65
C GLY A 113 -0.30 -16.43 -2.70
N GLU A 114 0.25 -17.20 -1.76
CA GLU A 114 0.03 -18.64 -1.64
C GLU A 114 -1.46 -18.98 -1.52
N ALA A 115 -2.19 -18.27 -0.64
CA ALA A 115 -3.63 -18.50 -0.48
C ALA A 115 -4.44 -18.24 -1.76
N LEU A 116 -4.07 -17.22 -2.54
CA LEU A 116 -4.71 -16.90 -3.82
C LEU A 116 -4.40 -17.94 -4.90
N GLU A 117 -3.16 -18.42 -4.97
CA GLU A 117 -2.75 -19.47 -5.90
C GLU A 117 -3.46 -20.79 -5.60
N GLU A 118 -3.69 -21.10 -4.33
CA GLU A 118 -4.42 -22.29 -3.88
C GLU A 118 -5.95 -22.13 -3.93
N GLY A 119 -6.45 -20.98 -4.40
CA GLY A 119 -7.89 -20.70 -4.51
C GLY A 119 -8.61 -20.67 -3.17
N ARG A 120 -7.90 -20.44 -2.06
CA ARG A 120 -8.49 -20.33 -0.73
C ARG A 120 -9.11 -18.96 -0.57
N SER A 121 -10.37 -18.93 -0.12
CA SER A 121 -10.97 -17.67 0.33
C SER A 121 -10.26 -17.21 1.59
N THR A 122 -9.56 -16.08 1.49
CA THR A 122 -8.86 -15.43 2.60
C THR A 122 -9.43 -14.02 2.76
N LYS A 123 -9.83 -13.69 3.99
CA LYS A 123 -10.05 -12.29 4.37
C LYS A 123 -8.66 -11.69 4.61
N PRO A 124 -8.20 -10.74 3.78
CA PRO A 124 -6.86 -10.21 3.93
C PRO A 124 -6.72 -9.48 5.27
N THR A 125 -5.59 -9.71 5.93
CA THR A 125 -5.16 -8.92 7.08
C THR A 125 -4.56 -7.60 6.59
N VAL A 126 -4.62 -6.59 7.44
CA VAL A 126 -3.95 -5.31 7.20
C VAL A 126 -2.48 -5.45 7.62
N PRO A 127 -1.49 -5.15 6.75
CA PRO A 127 -0.09 -5.20 7.14
C PRO A 127 0.29 -3.99 8.01
N ALA A 128 1.39 -4.12 8.75
CA ALA A 128 2.09 -2.99 9.34
C ALA A 128 3.12 -2.46 8.34
N LEU A 129 3.13 -1.15 8.08
CA LEU A 129 4.10 -0.51 7.19
C LEU A 129 5.46 -0.27 7.86
N ARG A 130 5.51 -0.18 9.20
CA ARG A 130 6.72 0.12 9.98
C ARG A 130 6.93 -0.89 11.10
N THR A 131 8.21 -1.10 11.46
CA THR A 131 8.56 -1.87 12.66
C THR A 131 8.11 -1.08 13.90
N ARG A 132 7.59 -1.80 14.90
CA ARG A 132 7.18 -1.20 16.19
C ARG A 132 8.37 -0.86 17.06
#